data_AF-A0A6C0J7N6-F1
#
_entry.id   AF-A0A6C0J7N6-F1
#
_cell.length_a   1.000
_cell.length_b   1.000
_cell.length_c   1.000
_cell.angle_alpha   90.00
_cell.angle_beta   90.00
_cell.angle_gamma   90.00
#
_symmetry.space_group_name_H-M   'P 1'
#
loop_
_entity.id
_entity.type
_entity.pdbx_description
1 polymer ?
#
loop_
_entity_poly.entity_id
_entity_poly.type
_entity_poly.pdbx_seq_one_letter_code
_entity_poly.pdbx_strand_id
1 'polypeptide(L)'
;MSLLDQQAWGDLVQDLKDAEKPIPASKTEDMARSMLTWIRKYRLKQPQLFQKQRGEEYEIMIATLSNIYGEEPVIRMVENEALWKATLVVARR
;
A
#
# COMPACT_ATOMS: atom_id res chain seq x y z
N MET A 1 -9.52 9.53 -14.36
CA MET A 1 -8.13 9.55 -13.86
C MET A 1 -7.21 9.74 -15.04
N SER A 2 -6.14 10.53 -14.90
CA SER A 2 -5.10 10.56 -15.95
C SER A 2 -4.29 9.26 -15.81
N LEU A 3 -3.91 8.65 -16.93
CA LEU A 3 -3.04 7.47 -16.95
C LEU A 3 -1.73 7.68 -16.16
N LEU A 4 -1.33 8.94 -15.94
CA LEU A 4 -0.07 9.31 -15.30
C LEU A 4 -0.01 8.92 -13.82
N ASP A 5 -1.11 9.00 -13.07
CA ASP A 5 -1.10 8.66 -11.63
C ASP A 5 -0.94 7.14 -11.41
N GLN A 6 -1.56 6.32 -12.28
CA GLN A 6 -1.42 4.88 -12.24
C GLN A 6 -0.03 4.43 -12.71
N GLN A 7 0.52 5.09 -13.74
CA GLN A 7 1.87 4.82 -14.22
C GLN A 7 2.90 5.15 -13.13
N ALA A 8 2.83 6.35 -12.54
CA ALA A 8 3.73 6.75 -11.47
C ALA A 8 3.64 5.83 -10.24
N TRP A 9 2.44 5.37 -9.89
CA TRP A 9 2.29 4.35 -8.84
C TRP A 9 2.94 3.03 -9.23
N GLY A 10 2.78 2.59 -10.47
CA GLY A 10 3.42 1.37 -10.99
C GLY A 10 4.95 1.46 -10.95
N ASP A 11 5.52 2.61 -11.30
CA ASP A 11 6.96 2.84 -11.27
C ASP A 11 7.49 2.76 -9.82
N LEU A 12 6.78 3.32 -8.84
CA LEU A 12 7.15 3.20 -7.41
C LEU A 12 7.08 1.77 -6.88
N VAL A 13 6.11 0.97 -7.36
CA VAL A 13 6.04 -0.46 -7.03
C VAL A 13 7.21 -1.20 -7.65
N GLN A 14 7.62 -0.84 -8.87
CA GLN A 14 8.79 -1.43 -9.53
C GLN A 14 10.08 -1.10 -8.77
N ASP A 15 10.27 0.15 -8.34
CA ASP A 15 11.40 0.54 -7.50
C ASP A 15 11.46 -0.26 -6.19
N LEU A 16 10.30 -0.50 -5.55
CA LEU A 16 10.23 -1.32 -4.35
C LEU A 16 10.59 -2.79 -4.62
N LYS A 17 10.12 -3.36 -5.74
CA LYS A 17 10.47 -4.72 -6.17
C LYS A 17 11.97 -4.87 -6.40
N ASP A 18 12.61 -3.86 -6.98
CA ASP A 18 14.04 -3.88 -7.26
C ASP A 18 14.89 -3.67 -5.98
N ALA A 19 14.34 -2.97 -4.98
CA ALA A 19 14.96 -2.77 -3.68
C ALA A 19 14.81 -3.98 -2.73
N GLU A 20 13.68 -4.70 -2.79
CA GLU A 20 13.41 -5.83 -1.91
C GLU A 20 14.06 -7.14 -2.41
N LYS A 21 15.28 -7.41 -1.95
CA LYS A 21 15.99 -8.67 -2.24
C LYS A 21 15.46 -9.94 -1.52
N PRO A 22 14.91 -9.89 -0.29
CA PRO A 22 14.45 -11.11 0.39
C PRO A 22 13.03 -11.52 0.00
N ILE A 23 12.27 -10.66 -0.68
CA ILE A 23 10.87 -10.92 -1.05
C ILE A 23 10.79 -11.08 -2.58
N PRO A 24 10.14 -12.14 -3.09
CA PRO A 24 9.91 -12.27 -4.52
C PRO A 24 9.17 -11.05 -5.07
N ALA A 25 9.64 -10.48 -6.18
CA ALA A 25 9.05 -9.31 -6.81
C ALA A 25 7.54 -9.46 -7.11
N SER A 26 7.08 -10.67 -7.41
CA SER A 26 5.65 -10.96 -7.58
C SER A 26 4.85 -10.75 -6.29
N LYS A 27 5.39 -11.12 -5.13
CA LYS A 27 4.75 -10.91 -3.83
C LYS A 27 4.66 -9.43 -3.47
N THR A 28 5.70 -8.65 -3.75
CA THR A 28 5.70 -7.20 -3.51
C THR A 28 4.63 -6.51 -4.38
N GLU A 29 4.49 -6.92 -5.63
CA GLU A 29 3.43 -6.41 -6.52
C GLU A 29 2.02 -6.80 -6.04
N ASP A 30 1.83 -8.07 -5.67
CA ASP A 30 0.56 -8.56 -5.13
C ASP A 30 0.19 -7.82 -3.84
N MET A 31 1.16 -7.57 -2.97
CA MET A 31 0.97 -6.83 -1.72
C MET A 31 0.54 -5.38 -1.99
N ALA A 32 1.19 -4.68 -2.92
CA ALA A 32 0.81 -3.32 -3.30
C ALA A 32 -0.60 -3.26 -3.90
N ARG A 33 -0.97 -4.22 -4.75
CA ARG A 33 -2.31 -4.36 -5.33
C ARG A 33 -3.37 -4.67 -4.25
N SER A 34 -3.05 -5.55 -3.31
CA SER A 34 -3.93 -5.89 -2.19
C SER A 34 -4.18 -4.69 -1.28
N MET A 35 -3.15 -3.91 -0.96
CA MET A 35 -3.28 -2.66 -0.21
C MET A 35 -4.20 -1.66 -0.95
N LEU A 36 -3.93 -1.39 -2.23
CA LEU A 36 -4.77 -0.51 -3.04
C LEU A 36 -6.24 -0.98 -3.07
N THR A 37 -6.45 -2.28 -3.23
CA THR A 37 -7.78 -2.89 -3.24
C THR A 37 -8.48 -2.77 -1.90
N TRP A 38 -7.76 -2.98 -0.80
CA TRP A 38 -8.28 -2.84 0.55
C TRP A 38 -8.75 -1.40 0.78
N ILE A 39 -7.92 -0.40 0.49
CA ILE A 39 -8.24 1.02 0.68
C ILE A 39 -9.48 1.42 -0.13
N ARG A 40 -9.62 0.92 -1.37
CA ARG A 40 -10.80 1.18 -2.21
C ARG A 40 -12.09 0.57 -1.67
N LYS A 41 -12.00 -0.64 -1.10
CA LYS A 41 -13.17 -1.38 -0.61
C LYS A 41 -13.59 -0.94 0.79
N TYR A 42 -12.63 -0.57 1.63
CA TYR A 42 -12.88 -0.29 3.03
C TYR A 42 -13.45 1.11 3.22
N ARG A 43 -14.56 1.21 3.95
CA ARG A 43 -15.16 2.51 4.27
C ARG A 43 -14.43 3.12 5.47
N LEU A 44 -13.45 3.97 5.19
CA LEU A 44 -12.69 4.71 6.21
C LEU A 44 -13.62 5.68 6.95
N LYS A 45 -13.80 5.50 8.26
CA LYS A 45 -14.55 6.44 9.12
C LYS A 45 -13.69 7.64 9.50
N GLN A 46 -12.38 7.42 9.68
CA GLN A 46 -11.40 8.45 10.04
C GLN A 46 -10.27 8.57 9.01
N PRO A 47 -10.55 9.03 7.78
CA PRO A 47 -9.58 9.04 6.68
C PRO A 47 -8.31 9.87 6.97
N GLN A 48 -8.41 10.90 7.83
CA GLN A 48 -7.27 11.72 8.25
C GLN A 48 -6.30 10.99 9.19
N LEU A 49 -6.78 10.08 10.03
CA LEU A 49 -5.91 9.23 10.87
C LEU A 49 -5.27 8.16 10.01
N PHE A 50 -6.07 7.52 9.15
CA PHE A 50 -5.59 6.50 8.24
C PHE A 50 -4.45 7.01 7.36
N GLN A 51 -4.58 8.20 6.76
CA GLN A 51 -3.53 8.84 5.96
C GLN A 51 -2.22 9.07 6.74
N LYS A 52 -2.32 9.30 8.04
CA LYS A 52 -1.18 9.46 8.96
C LYS A 52 -0.67 8.12 9.51
N GLN A 53 -1.08 7.00 8.93
CA GLN A 53 -0.71 5.65 9.34
C GLN A 53 -1.10 5.36 10.80
N ARG A 54 -2.31 5.79 11.18
CA ARG A 54 -2.85 5.68 12.54
C ARG A 54 -4.32 5.31 12.52
N GLY A 55 -4.81 4.86 13.68
CA GLY A 55 -6.21 4.57 13.91
C GLY A 55 -6.60 3.13 13.58
N GLU A 56 -7.80 2.77 13.99
CA GLU A 56 -8.32 1.40 13.94
C GLU A 56 -8.29 0.83 12.52
N GLU A 57 -8.70 1.59 11.51
CA GLU A 57 -8.72 1.11 10.13
C GLU A 57 -7.32 0.84 9.58
N TYR A 58 -6.32 1.63 10.00
CA TYR A 58 -4.93 1.38 9.62
C TYR A 58 -4.41 0.10 10.26
N GLU A 59 -4.66 -0.08 11.56
CA GLU A 59 -4.28 -1.30 12.29
C GLU A 59 -4.94 -2.55 11.69
N ILE A 60 -6.22 -2.46 11.31
CA ILE A 60 -6.93 -3.56 10.64
C ILE A 60 -6.29 -3.86 9.27
N MET A 61 -5.95 -2.84 8.49
CA MET A 61 -5.29 -3.04 7.19
C MET A 61 -3.94 -3.73 7.38
N ILE A 62 -3.11 -3.23 8.30
CA ILE A 62 -1.82 -3.83 8.63
C ILE A 62 -2.01 -5.28 9.07
N ALA A 63 -2.85 -5.57 10.06
CA ALA A 63 -3.09 -6.93 10.52
C ALA A 63 -3.57 -7.86 9.38
N THR A 64 -4.46 -7.37 8.53
CA THR A 64 -5.00 -8.14 7.38
C THR A 64 -3.89 -8.49 6.38
N LEU A 65 -3.07 -7.51 5.98
CA LEU A 65 -2.00 -7.71 5.02
C LEU A 65 -0.85 -8.52 5.65
N SER A 66 -0.51 -8.27 6.90
CA SER A 66 0.54 -8.98 7.64
C SER A 66 0.25 -10.47 7.78
N ASN A 67 -1.03 -10.86 7.92
CA ASN A 67 -1.43 -12.26 7.92
C ASN A 67 -1.18 -12.98 6.58
N ILE A 68 -1.10 -12.23 5.47
CA ILE A 68 -0.92 -12.79 4.12
C ILE A 68 0.55 -12.73 3.69
N TYR A 69 1.21 -11.59 3.92
CA TYR A 69 2.53 -11.30 3.39
C TYR A 69 3.64 -11.30 4.44
N GLY A 70 3.29 -11.37 5.73
CA GLY A 70 4.20 -11.15 6.84
C GLY A 70 4.22 -9.69 7.29
N GLU A 71 4.46 -9.46 8.58
CA GLU A 71 4.42 -8.12 9.16
C GLU A 71 5.54 -7.20 8.66
N GLU A 72 6.79 -7.67 8.69
CA GLU A 72 7.95 -6.87 8.31
C GLU A 72 7.88 -6.34 6.86
N PRO A 73 7.52 -7.14 5.84
CA PRO A 73 7.28 -6.64 4.47
C PRO A 73 6.19 -5.56 4.39
N VAL A 74 5.08 -5.76 5.11
CA VAL A 74 3.94 -4.85 5.08
C VAL A 74 4.31 -3.52 5.70
N ILE A 75 5.00 -3.54 6.85
CA ILE A 75 5.50 -2.35 7.54
C ILE A 75 6.46 -1.57 6.63
N ARG A 76 7.45 -2.23 6.00
CA ARG A 76 8.34 -1.57 5.05
C ARG A 76 7.61 -0.88 3.91
N MET A 77 6.60 -1.54 3.35
CA MET A 77 5.82 -0.99 2.23
C MET A 77 5.06 0.27 2.65
N VAL A 78 4.43 0.27 3.83
CA VAL A 78 3.70 1.45 4.30
C VAL A 78 4.64 2.57 4.76
N GLU A 79 5.80 2.25 5.33
CA GLU A 79 6.83 3.23 5.70
C GLU A 79 7.46 3.93 4.50
N ASN A 80 7.37 3.34 3.29
CA ASN A 80 7.70 4.03 2.05
C ASN A 80 6.66 5.14 1.78
N GLU A 81 6.97 6.35 2.26
CA GLU A 81 6.09 7.51 2.20
C GLU A 81 5.65 7.86 0.77
N ALA A 82 6.54 7.68 -0.22
CA ALA A 82 6.23 7.95 -1.63
C ALA A 82 5.17 6.98 -2.16
N LEU A 83 5.38 5.68 -1.96
CA LEU A 83 4.43 4.64 -2.38
C LEU A 83 3.10 4.76 -1.61
N TRP A 84 3.15 5.04 -0.31
CA TRP A 84 1.97 5.25 0.52
C TRP A 84 1.09 6.39 -0.01
N LYS A 85 1.67 7.56 -0.23
CA LYS A 85 0.97 8.72 -0.79
C LYS A 85 0.39 8.43 -2.17
N ALA A 86 1.19 7.82 -3.05
CA ALA A 86 0.74 7.45 -4.38
C ALA A 86 -0.45 6.48 -4.33
N THR A 87 -0.38 5.48 -3.44
CA THR A 87 -1.47 4.51 -3.25
C THR A 87 -2.76 5.20 -2.82
N LEU A 88 -2.69 6.12 -1.86
CA LEU A 88 -3.85 6.89 -1.41
C LEU A 88 -4.46 7.76 -2.53
N VAL A 89 -3.62 8.38 -3.36
CA VAL A 89 -4.07 9.17 -4.52
C VAL A 89 -4.81 8.29 -5.53
N VAL A 90 -4.27 7.12 -5.83
CA VAL A 90 -4.87 6.15 -6.77
C VAL A 90 -6.13 5.50 -6.20
N ALA A 91 -6.24 5.38 -4.87
CA ALA A 91 -7.37 4.75 -4.18
C ALA A 91 -8.60 5.66 -4.03
N ARG A 92 -8.44 6.99 -3.98
CA ARG A 92 -9.55 7.96 -3.82
C ARG A 92 -10.52 8.07 -5.00
N ARG A 93 -10.47 7.13 -5.95
CA ARG A 93 -11.23 7.18 -7.20
C ARG A 93 -12.13 5.98 -7.36
#